data_AF-A0A963SID8-F1
#
_entry.id   AF-A0A963SID8-F1
#
_cell.length_a   1.000
_cell.length_b   1.000
_cell.length_c   1.000
_cell.angle_alpha   90.00
_cell.angle_beta   90.00
_cell.angle_gamma   90.00
#
_symmetry.space_group_name_H-M   'P 1'
#
loop_
_entity.id
_entity.type
_entity.pdbx_description
1 polymer ?
#
loop_
_entity_poly.entity_id
_entity_poly.type
_entity_poly.pdbx_seq_one_letter_code
_entity_poly.pdbx_strand_id
1 'polypeptide(L)' 'MTQTRSPLSSLIAPVRALFVGDASAGILLILVAAAAMLAANSPLAHEYHALFHNKLPWIFHPKLYSLHAWINDGLMAIFF' A
#
# COMPACT_ATOMS: atom_id res chain seq x y z
N MET A 1 33.60 -20.62 -24.83
CA MET A 1 32.71 -20.92 -23.68
C MET A 1 31.41 -20.14 -23.87
N THR A 2 30.42 -20.76 -24.50
CA THR A 2 29.13 -20.15 -24.80
C THR A 2 28.30 -20.10 -23.52
N GLN A 3 28.15 -18.91 -22.93
CA GLN A 3 27.25 -18.70 -21.79
C GLN A 3 25.81 -18.95 -22.24
N THR A 4 25.23 -20.06 -21.80
CA THR A 4 23.80 -20.36 -21.90
C THR A 4 23.04 -19.39 -21.01
N ARG A 5 22.65 -18.23 -21.55
CA ARG A 5 21.72 -17.32 -20.88
C ARG A 5 20.38 -18.04 -20.76
N SER A 6 20.04 -18.47 -19.55
CA SER A 6 18.79 -19.18 -19.27
C SER A 6 17.60 -18.30 -19.71
N PRO A 7 16.64 -18.81 -20.51
CA PRO A 7 15.48 -18.03 -20.98
C PRO A 7 14.60 -17.51 -19.84
N LEU A 8 14.73 -18.11 -18.65
CA LEU A 8 14.09 -17.62 -17.42
C LEU A 8 14.69 -16.30 -16.94
N SER A 9 15.99 -16.08 -17.15
CA SER A 9 16.66 -14.83 -16.76
C SER A 9 16.19 -13.63 -17.57
N SER A 10 15.78 -13.82 -18.83
CA SER A 10 15.16 -12.78 -19.66
C SER A 10 13.73 -12.44 -19.25
N LEU A 11 12.98 -13.40 -18.67
CA LEU A 11 11.63 -13.16 -18.17
C LEU A 11 11.63 -12.41 -16.83
N ILE A 12 12.67 -12.58 -16.03
CA ILE A 12 12.80 -11.98 -14.69
C ILE A 12 13.56 -10.63 -14.74
N ALA A 13 14.30 -10.37 -15.83
CA ALA A 13 15.04 -9.12 -16.03
C ALA A 13 14.20 -7.83 -15.87
N PRO A 14 12.94 -7.73 -16.37
CA PRO A 14 12.11 -6.54 -16.19
C PRO A 14 11.73 -6.34 -14.72
N VAL A 15 11.37 -7.42 -14.02
CA VAL A 15 11.06 -7.39 -12.58
C VAL A 15 12.27 -6.92 -11.79
N ARG A 16 13.47 -7.45 -12.11
CA ARG A 16 14.72 -7.03 -11.46
C ARG A 16 15.07 -5.56 -11.76
N ALA A 17 14.78 -5.07 -12.96
CA ALA A 17 15.00 -3.67 -13.33
C ALA A 17 14.06 -2.70 -12.59
N LEU A 18 12.84 -3.13 -12.26
CA LEU A 18 11.89 -2.37 -11.44
C LEU A 18 12.41 -2.16 -10.00
N PHE A 19 13.19 -3.10 -9.45
CA PHE A 19 13.79 -2.99 -8.11
C PHE A 19 15.09 -2.15 -8.06
N VAL A 20 15.61 -1.66 -9.18
CA VAL A 20 16.94 -1.01 -9.27
C VAL A 20 16.88 0.52 -9.44
N GLY A 21 15.69 1.15 -9.42
CA GLY A 21 15.55 2.62 -9.50
C GLY A 21 14.34 3.20 -8.75
N ASP A 22 13.98 4.46 -9.05
CA ASP A 22 12.83 5.23 -8.50
C ASP A 22 11.47 4.50 -8.59
N ALA A 23 11.41 3.40 -9.36
CA ALA A 23 10.27 2.50 -9.44
C ALA A 23 10.02 1.70 -8.15
N SER A 24 10.99 1.60 -7.23
CA SER A 24 10.84 0.84 -5.97
C SER A 24 9.72 1.40 -5.10
N ALA A 25 9.56 2.74 -5.04
CA ALA A 25 8.46 3.40 -4.33
C ALA A 25 7.09 3.07 -4.95
N GLY A 26 7.01 3.04 -6.29
CA GLY A 26 5.79 2.67 -7.01
C GLY A 26 5.39 1.21 -6.80
N ILE A 27 6.36 0.30 -6.79
CA ILE A 27 6.12 -1.13 -6.50
C ILE A 27 5.63 -1.29 -5.06
N LEU A 28 6.28 -0.63 -4.10
CA LEU A 28 5.86 -0.65 -2.71
C LEU A 28 4.42 -0.16 -2.56
N LEU A 29 4.06 0.94 -3.24
CA LEU A 29 2.69 1.46 -3.25
C LEU A 29 1.67 0.42 -3.76
N ILE A 30 1.98 -0.25 -4.87
CA ILE A 30 1.12 -1.31 -5.43
C ILE A 30 0.97 -2.47 -4.45
N LEU A 31 2.08 -2.90 -3.82
CA LEU A 31 2.05 -3.99 -2.84
C LEU A 31 1.20 -3.63 -1.61
N VAL A 32 1.32 -2.41 -1.09
CA VAL A 32 0.52 -1.92 0.03
C VAL A 32 -0.96 -1.84 -0.37
N ALA A 33 -1.28 -1.36 -1.58
CA ALA A 33 -2.65 -1.33 -2.08
C ALA A 33 -3.26 -2.74 -2.21
N ALA A 34 -2.50 -3.69 -2.76
CA ALA A 34 -2.91 -5.09 -2.86
C ALA A 34 -3.14 -5.71 -1.47
N ALA A 35 -2.24 -5.45 -0.51
CA ALA A 35 -2.39 -5.90 0.86
C ALA A 35 -3.65 -5.32 1.53
N ALA A 36 -3.95 -4.03 1.31
CA ALA A 36 -5.17 -3.39 1.80
C ALA A 36 -6.42 -4.02 1.19
N MET A 37 -6.43 -4.30 -0.12
CA MET A 37 -7.53 -5.02 -0.77
C MET A 37 -7.74 -6.41 -0.18
N LEU A 38 -6.65 -7.17 0.05
CA LEU A 38 -6.75 -8.48 0.67
C LEU A 38 -7.33 -8.39 2.09
N ALA A 39 -6.84 -7.47 2.92
CA ALA A 39 -7.34 -7.26 4.27
C ALA A 39 -8.84 -6.92 4.28
N ALA A 40 -9.27 -5.99 3.42
CA ALA A 40 -10.66 -5.54 3.32
C ALA A 40 -11.64 -6.58 2.75
N ASN A 41 -11.14 -7.59 2.01
CA ASN A 41 -11.97 -8.67 1.43
C ASN A 41 -11.80 -10.02 2.16
N SER A 42 -11.15 -10.02 3.32
CA SER A 42 -10.88 -11.22 4.12
C SER A 42 -11.84 -11.34 5.32
N PRO A 43 -11.79 -12.43 6.10
CA PRO A 43 -12.51 -12.51 7.38
C PRO A 43 -12.17 -11.38 8.37
N LEU A 44 -11.02 -10.71 8.22
CA LEU A 44 -10.62 -9.56 9.02
C LEU A 44 -11.29 -8.24 8.58
N ALA A 45 -12.12 -8.25 7.53
CA ALA A 45 -12.72 -7.04 6.98
C ALA A 45 -13.47 -6.22 8.03
N HIS A 46 -14.20 -6.88 8.94
CA HIS A 46 -14.93 -6.18 9.98
C HIS A 46 -13.99 -5.42 10.94
N GLU A 47 -12.93 -6.07 11.40
CA GLU A 47 -11.92 -5.44 12.26
C GLU A 47 -11.16 -4.33 11.53
N TYR A 48 -10.82 -4.55 10.26
CA TYR A 48 -10.20 -3.54 9.38
C TYR A 48 -11.08 -2.28 9.27
N HIS A 49 -12.37 -2.45 8.95
CA HIS A 49 -13.29 -1.33 8.87
C HIS A 49 -13.54 -0.66 10.23
N ALA A 50 -13.68 -1.46 11.31
CA ALA A 50 -13.85 -0.94 12.66
C ALA A 50 -12.66 -0.08 13.10
N LEU A 51 -11.42 -0.50 12.80
CA LEU A 51 -10.22 0.24 13.16
C LEU A 51 -10.15 1.60 12.44
N PHE A 52 -10.40 1.62 11.12
CA PHE A 52 -10.17 2.82 10.32
C PHE A 52 -11.39 3.75 10.25
N HIS A 53 -12.61 3.23 10.27
CA HIS A 53 -13.82 4.00 9.96
C HIS A 53 -14.73 4.26 11.16
N ASN A 54 -14.49 3.62 12.31
CA ASN A 54 -15.27 3.93 13.50
C ASN A 54 -15.06 5.39 13.93
N LYS A 55 -16.12 5.95 14.50
CA LYS A 55 -16.08 7.28 15.10
C LYS A 55 -15.21 7.23 16.34
N LEU A 56 -14.22 8.12 16.41
CA LEU A 56 -13.41 8.36 17.59
C LEU A 56 -14.26 9.12 18.61
N PRO A 57 -14.60 8.51 19.77
CA PRO A 57 -15.61 9.06 20.68
C PRO A 57 -15.19 10.38 21.35
N TRP A 58 -13.90 10.69 21.33
CA TRP A 58 -13.30 11.88 21.95
C TRP A 58 -13.17 13.08 21.01
N ILE A 59 -13.52 12.95 19.73
CA ILE A 59 -13.28 13.99 18.71
C ILE A 59 -14.59 14.61 18.23
N PHE A 60 -14.79 15.88 18.58
CA PHE A 60 -15.98 16.67 18.21
C PHE A 60 -15.82 17.44 16.89
N HIS A 61 -14.77 17.16 16.11
CA HIS A 61 -14.50 17.84 14.84
C HIS A 61 -15.18 17.10 13.66
N PRO A 62 -16.03 17.78 12.87
CA PRO A 62 -16.85 17.13 11.83
C PRO A 62 -16.04 16.54 10.67
N LYS A 63 -14.77 16.94 10.50
CA LYS A 63 -13.88 16.42 9.44
C LYS A 63 -12.92 15.33 9.93
N LEU A 64 -12.66 15.22 11.23
CA LEU A 64 -11.61 14.36 11.81
C LEU A 64 -12.21 13.29 12.73
N TYR A 65 -13.39 12.79 12.37
CA TYR A 65 -14.20 11.93 13.22
C TYR A 65 -13.73 10.47 13.23
N SER A 66 -12.89 10.05 12.29
CA SER A 66 -12.39 8.67 12.17
C SER A 66 -10.88 8.63 12.04
N LEU A 67 -10.27 7.48 12.36
CA LEU A 67 -8.83 7.30 12.22
C LEU A 67 -8.38 7.48 10.76
N HIS A 68 -9.19 7.02 9.81
CA HIS A 68 -8.96 7.20 8.39
C HIS A 68 -8.83 8.67 7.99
N ALA A 69 -9.68 9.55 8.54
CA ALA A 69 -9.64 10.98 8.23
C ALA A 69 -8.34 11.64 8.71
N TRP A 70 -7.86 11.28 9.90
CA TRP A 70 -6.57 11.75 10.42
C TRP A 70 -5.40 11.28 9.57
N ILE A 71 -5.38 10.02 9.17
CA ILE A 71 -4.32 9.46 8.32
C ILE A 71 -4.32 10.16 6.97
N ASN A 72 -5.49 10.37 6.35
CA ASN A 72 -5.60 11.04 5.06
C ASN A 72 -5.04 12.47 5.12
N ASP A 73 -5.51 13.29 6.06
CA ASP A 73 -5.10 14.69 6.15
C ASP A 73 -3.62 14.81 6.59
N GLY A 74 -3.16 13.96 7.50
CA GLY A 74 -1.76 13.93 7.95
C GLY A 74 -0.79 13.50 6.86
N LEU A 75 -1.11 12.45 6.09
CA LEU A 75 -0.27 12.02 4.97
C LEU A 75 -0.25 13.04 3.84
N MET A 76 -1.40 13.66 3.54
CA MET A 76 -1.47 14.73 2.56
C MET A 76 -0.61 15.94 2.99
N ALA A 77 -0.62 16.31 4.27
CA ALA A 77 0.22 17.41 4.77
C ALA A 77 1.73 17.14 4.71
N ILE A 78 2.16 15.87 4.66
CA ILE A 78 3.58 15.50 4.49
C ILE A 78 3.95 15.42 3.00
N PHE A 79 3.01 14.99 2.15
CA PHE A 79 3.24 14.81 0.72
C PHE A 79 3.28 16.13 -0.06
N PHE A 80 2.56 17.16 0.40
CA PHE A 80 2.48 18.49 -0.20
C PHE A 80 3.38 19.50 0.51
#